data_AF-A0A1C5QZ46-F1
#
_entry.id   AF-A0A1C5QZ46-F1
#
_cell.length_a   1.000
_cell.length_b   1.000
_cell.length_c   1.000
_cell.angle_alpha   90.00
_cell.angle_beta   90.00
_cell.angle_gamma   90.00
#
_symmetry.space_group_name_H-M   'P 1'
#
loop_
_entity.id
_entity.type
_entity.pdbx_description
1 polymer ?
#
loop_
_entity_poly.entity_id
_entity_poly.type
_entity_poly.pdbx_seq_one_letter_code
_entity_poly.pdbx_strand_id
1 'polypeptide(L)'
;MAGKSGRSINNVPENPMKHIIFSWEGILVILFILVNIFCASFSEFYNLKSVLRQMPVYLAEVFMMFPMAYILVLGEIDISVGAIVCLSATLSCMVCNTNAPFIVVVLTALVVGALCGAVNGFILTRFKELPPMIVTLATQIIFRGIAEVTLGSGGSIAVTNTDGFRAIGGKVGQVPYILFLVLILGVLFAIFLGKSTFGRRTYAIGTNRVAAYYAGVHVEKIRFIIYTVMGLMSGLCALFLVSSSYGANTTTGNGFEMDAIAMAVFGGISSTGGKGNLAGGIISAFIIVCLRVGLGQRNVNAQVILLIIGVLLVAAVALPNIIGDVKKAVAMKKN
;
A
#
# COMPACT_ATOMS: atom_id res chain seq x y z
N MET A 1 34.68 31.14 38.87
CA MET A 1 33.22 30.93 39.05
C MET A 1 32.70 30.05 37.92
N ALA A 2 32.61 28.75 38.15
CA ALA A 2 32.01 27.81 37.20
C ALA A 2 30.51 27.66 37.54
N GLY A 3 29.64 28.14 36.65
CA GLY A 3 28.19 28.03 36.80
C GLY A 3 27.74 26.58 36.74
N LYS A 4 27.02 26.14 37.78
CA LYS A 4 26.30 24.87 37.82
C LYS A 4 25.24 24.87 36.70
N SER A 5 25.58 24.30 35.55
CA SER A 5 24.59 23.87 34.55
C SER A 5 23.77 22.77 35.21
N GLY A 6 22.58 23.09 35.71
CA GLY A 6 21.60 22.17 36.32
C GLY A 6 21.00 21.15 35.36
N ARG A 7 21.70 20.79 34.28
CA ARG A 7 21.28 19.76 33.34
C ARG A 7 21.84 18.41 33.81
N SER A 8 21.03 17.68 34.55
CA SER A 8 21.19 16.23 34.68
C SER A 8 20.94 15.62 33.30
N ILE A 9 22.00 15.13 32.66
CA ILE A 9 21.86 14.23 31.51
C ILE A 9 21.58 12.85 32.10
N ASN A 10 20.32 12.57 32.42
CA ASN A 10 19.88 11.23 32.76
C ASN A 10 19.94 10.36 31.51
N ASN A 11 21.12 9.84 31.19
CA ASN A 11 21.28 8.76 30.21
C ASN A 11 20.98 7.42 30.89
N VAL A 12 19.76 7.28 31.41
CA VAL A 12 19.27 5.98 31.88
C VAL A 12 18.96 5.18 30.61
N PRO A 13 19.63 4.05 30.34
CA PRO A 13 19.25 3.21 29.22
C PRO A 13 17.82 2.75 29.46
N GLU A 14 16.88 3.32 28.70
CA GLU A 14 15.50 2.86 28.73
C GLU A 14 15.48 1.37 28.38
N ASN A 15 14.71 0.59 29.13
CA ASN A 15 14.65 -0.85 28.94
C ASN A 15 14.24 -1.13 27.47
N PRO A 16 15.08 -1.79 26.65
CA PRO A 16 14.88 -1.90 25.20
C PRO A 16 13.53 -2.53 24.83
N MET A 17 13.03 -3.42 25.67
CA MET A 17 11.70 -4.03 25.52
C MET A 17 10.56 -3.01 25.65
N LYS A 18 10.67 -2.03 26.56
CA LYS A 18 9.66 -0.97 26.70
C LYS A 18 9.65 -0.06 25.47
N HIS A 19 10.82 0.32 24.96
CA HIS A 19 10.90 1.18 23.77
C HIS A 19 10.34 0.49 22.51
N ILE A 20 10.57 -0.82 22.34
CA ILE A 20 10.01 -1.59 21.21
C ILE A 20 8.48 -1.73 21.35
N ILE A 21 7.97 -2.04 22.54
CA ILE A 21 6.51 -2.21 22.76
C ILE A 21 5.74 -0.90 22.62
N PHE A 22 6.33 0.22 23.09
CA PHE A 22 5.70 1.55 22.99
C PHE A 22 6.01 2.29 21.68
N SER A 23 6.78 1.68 20.77
CA SER A 23 6.88 2.15 19.39
C SER A 23 5.56 1.97 18.66
N TRP A 24 5.33 2.75 17.60
CA TRP A 24 4.10 2.64 16.80
C TRP A 24 3.96 1.22 16.21
N GLU A 25 5.07 0.66 15.76
CA GLU A 25 5.15 -0.71 15.25
C GLU A 25 4.80 -1.74 16.34
N GLY A 26 5.24 -1.53 17.58
CA GLY A 26 4.89 -2.38 18.72
C GLY A 26 3.38 -2.40 19.00
N ILE A 27 2.73 -1.24 18.96
CA ILE A 27 1.27 -1.12 19.11
C ILE A 27 0.56 -1.85 17.97
N LEU A 28 1.03 -1.71 16.73
CA LEU A 28 0.46 -2.42 15.58
C LEU A 28 0.61 -3.94 15.71
N VAL A 29 1.73 -4.45 16.23
CA VAL A 29 1.90 -5.89 16.48
C VAL A 29 0.91 -6.40 17.53
N ILE A 30 0.71 -5.65 18.62
CA ILE A 30 -0.31 -5.99 19.63
C ILE A 30 -1.69 -6.01 18.99
N LEU A 31 -2.03 -4.99 18.20
CA LEU A 31 -3.30 -4.91 17.50
C LEU A 31 -3.48 -6.07 16.49
N PHE A 32 -2.43 -6.46 15.78
CA PHE A 32 -2.45 -7.63 14.90
C PHE A 32 -2.79 -8.92 15.65
N ILE A 33 -2.21 -9.13 16.83
CA ILE A 33 -2.54 -10.27 17.68
C ILE A 33 -4.00 -10.20 18.13
N LEU A 34 -4.46 -9.03 18.60
CA LEU A 34 -5.85 -8.83 19.04
C LEU A 34 -6.86 -9.08 17.91
N VAL A 35 -6.58 -8.62 16.69
CA VAL A 35 -7.43 -8.86 15.52
C VAL A 35 -7.49 -10.35 15.19
N ASN A 36 -6.36 -11.06 15.24
CA ASN A 36 -6.36 -12.51 15.00
C ASN A 36 -7.14 -13.28 16.06
N ILE A 37 -7.03 -12.90 17.35
CA ILE A 37 -7.83 -13.48 18.43
C ILE A 37 -9.32 -13.20 18.19
N PHE A 38 -9.67 -11.95 17.87
CA PHE A 38 -11.05 -11.57 17.56
C PHE A 38 -11.62 -12.40 16.39
N CYS A 39 -10.89 -12.53 15.29
CA CYS A 39 -11.32 -13.33 14.15
C CYS A 39 -11.46 -14.82 14.48
N ALA A 40 -10.57 -15.38 15.31
CA ALA A 40 -10.67 -16.75 15.79
C ALA A 40 -11.88 -16.98 16.71
N SER A 41 -12.21 -16.01 17.56
CA SER A 41 -13.43 -16.06 18.39
C SER A 41 -14.71 -15.84 17.59
N PHE A 42 -14.65 -15.05 16.51
CA PHE A 42 -15.81 -14.73 15.68
C PHE A 42 -16.17 -15.88 14.73
N SER A 43 -15.18 -16.62 14.22
CA SER A 43 -15.38 -17.71 13.25
C SER A 43 -14.57 -18.94 13.60
N GLU A 44 -15.27 -20.06 13.82
CA GLU A 44 -14.66 -21.39 14.06
C GLU A 44 -13.82 -21.87 12.86
N PHE A 45 -14.10 -21.35 11.67
CA PHE A 45 -13.36 -21.65 10.45
C PHE A 45 -12.09 -20.81 10.29
N TYR A 46 -11.85 -19.82 11.15
CA TYR A 46 -10.64 -19.00 11.11
C TYR A 46 -9.46 -19.74 11.74
N ASN A 47 -8.57 -20.24 10.89
CA ASN A 47 -7.34 -20.91 11.26
C ASN A 47 -6.25 -20.59 10.23
N LEU A 48 -5.00 -20.94 10.54
CA LEU A 48 -3.87 -20.62 9.67
C LEU A 48 -4.05 -21.14 8.23
N LYS A 49 -4.67 -22.32 8.04
CA LYS A 49 -4.90 -22.90 6.71
C LYS A 49 -5.95 -22.11 5.93
N SER A 50 -7.05 -21.71 6.57
CA SER A 50 -8.09 -20.91 5.91
C SER A 50 -7.60 -19.50 5.58
N VAL A 51 -6.76 -18.92 6.44
CA VAL A 51 -6.08 -17.64 6.22
C VAL A 51 -5.12 -17.72 5.04
N LEU A 52 -4.20 -18.69 5.02
CA LEU A 52 -3.26 -18.90 3.91
C LEU A 52 -3.95 -19.19 2.58
N ARG A 53 -5.11 -19.85 2.61
CA ARG A 53 -5.90 -20.14 1.39
C ARG A 53 -6.58 -18.91 0.80
N GLN A 54 -7.03 -17.97 1.62
CA GLN A 54 -7.89 -16.85 1.19
C GLN A 54 -7.17 -15.50 1.12
N MET A 55 -6.04 -15.36 1.82
CA MET A 55 -5.21 -14.16 1.74
C MET A 55 -4.78 -13.75 0.31
N PRO A 56 -4.58 -14.64 -0.70
CA PRO A 56 -4.08 -14.23 -2.00
C PRO A 56 -4.90 -13.13 -2.69
N VAL A 57 -6.23 -13.17 -2.56
CA VAL A 57 -7.14 -12.19 -3.17
C VAL A 57 -6.86 -10.79 -2.64
N TYR A 58 -6.65 -10.66 -1.33
CA TYR A 58 -6.42 -9.37 -0.67
C TYR A 58 -4.93 -8.96 -0.66
N LEU A 59 -4.00 -9.93 -0.74
CA LEU A 59 -2.56 -9.65 -0.77
C LEU A 59 -2.12 -8.94 -2.04
N ALA A 60 -2.85 -9.10 -3.16
CA ALA A 60 -2.54 -8.40 -4.39
C ALA A 60 -2.57 -6.87 -4.20
N GLU A 61 -3.45 -6.35 -3.34
CA GLU A 61 -3.55 -4.91 -3.06
C GLU A 61 -2.31 -4.36 -2.33
N VAL A 62 -1.62 -5.21 -1.56
CA VAL A 62 -0.42 -4.84 -0.79
C VAL A 62 0.73 -4.43 -1.71
N PHE A 63 0.77 -4.91 -2.96
CA PHE A 63 1.78 -4.47 -3.93
C PHE A 63 1.75 -2.96 -4.16
N MET A 64 0.57 -2.34 -4.18
CA MET A 64 0.43 -0.90 -4.36
C MET A 64 0.75 -0.11 -3.09
N MET A 65 0.57 -0.70 -1.91
CA MET A 65 0.93 -0.06 -0.63
C MET A 65 2.41 0.30 -0.60
N PHE A 66 3.30 -0.53 -1.16
CA PHE A 66 4.75 -0.28 -1.16
C PHE A 66 5.15 1.04 -1.84
N PRO A 67 4.82 1.30 -3.12
CA PRO A 67 5.07 2.59 -3.74
C PRO A 67 4.15 3.69 -3.21
N MET A 68 2.93 3.39 -2.76
CA MET A 68 2.05 4.39 -2.11
C MET A 68 2.74 5.01 -0.89
N ALA A 69 3.42 4.20 -0.08
CA ALA A 69 4.22 4.68 1.04
C ALA A 69 5.27 5.72 0.61
N TYR A 70 5.91 5.53 -0.54
CA TYR A 70 6.90 6.48 -1.05
C TYR A 70 6.24 7.77 -1.53
N ILE A 71 5.09 7.67 -2.20
CA ILE A 71 4.29 8.82 -2.64
C ILE A 71 3.81 9.63 -1.43
N LEU A 72 3.32 8.96 -0.38
CA LEU A 72 2.94 9.62 0.87
C LEU A 72 4.13 10.28 1.57
N VAL A 73 5.30 9.62 1.59
CA VAL A 73 6.53 10.23 2.13
C VAL A 73 6.92 11.49 1.35
N LEU A 74 6.64 11.59 0.04
CA LEU A 74 6.82 12.83 -0.73
C LEU A 74 5.82 13.94 -0.38
N GLY A 75 4.79 13.65 0.43
CA GLY A 75 3.66 14.53 0.70
C GLY A 75 2.65 14.57 -0.45
N GLU A 76 2.59 13.52 -1.27
CA GLU A 76 1.71 13.40 -2.43
C GLU A 76 0.74 12.22 -2.24
N ILE A 77 -0.29 12.15 -3.07
CA ILE A 77 -1.26 11.04 -3.09
C ILE A 77 -1.51 10.67 -4.55
N ASP A 78 -1.54 9.37 -4.86
CA ASP A 78 -1.90 8.86 -6.18
C ASP A 78 -3.23 8.11 -6.12
N ILE A 79 -4.26 8.68 -6.74
CA ILE A 79 -5.61 8.10 -6.76
C ILE A 79 -5.81 7.17 -7.98
N SER A 80 -4.92 7.23 -8.97
CA SER A 80 -5.08 6.51 -10.24
C SER A 80 -4.86 4.99 -10.17
N VAL A 81 -4.28 4.48 -9.08
CA VAL A 81 -3.73 3.13 -8.99
C VAL A 81 -4.76 2.04 -9.26
N GLY A 82 -6.00 2.19 -8.79
CA GLY A 82 -7.09 1.25 -9.06
C GLY A 82 -7.49 1.20 -10.53
N ALA A 83 -7.45 2.34 -11.23
CA ALA A 83 -7.73 2.41 -12.66
C ALA A 83 -6.57 1.82 -13.49
N ILE A 84 -5.32 1.97 -13.04
CA ILE A 84 -4.17 1.30 -13.66
C ILE A 84 -4.29 -0.22 -13.53
N VAL A 85 -4.70 -0.73 -12.38
CA VAL A 85 -4.99 -2.16 -12.17
C VAL A 85 -6.06 -2.63 -13.17
N CYS A 86 -7.16 -1.90 -13.31
CA CYS A 86 -8.23 -2.23 -14.24
C CYS A 86 -7.74 -2.32 -15.69
N LEU A 87 -7.05 -1.28 -16.16
CA LEU A 87 -6.58 -1.22 -17.54
C LEU A 87 -5.53 -2.32 -17.81
N SER A 88 -4.62 -2.54 -16.88
CA SER A 88 -3.61 -3.60 -16.97
C SER A 88 -4.25 -5.00 -16.98
N ALA A 89 -5.28 -5.23 -16.15
CA ALA A 89 -6.02 -6.48 -16.11
C ALA A 89 -6.78 -6.72 -17.43
N THR A 90 -7.52 -5.72 -17.92
CA THR A 90 -8.26 -5.77 -19.18
C THR A 90 -7.36 -6.13 -20.35
N LEU A 91 -6.26 -5.40 -20.55
CA LEU A 91 -5.34 -5.65 -21.67
C LEU A 91 -4.63 -6.99 -21.55
N SER A 92 -4.30 -7.42 -20.34
CA SER A 92 -3.71 -8.75 -20.10
C SER A 92 -4.69 -9.88 -20.45
N CYS A 93 -5.97 -9.73 -20.10
CA CYS A 93 -7.00 -10.69 -20.48
C CYS A 93 -7.20 -10.74 -22.01
N MET A 94 -7.16 -9.59 -22.69
CA MET A 94 -7.25 -9.54 -24.16
C MET A 94 -6.08 -10.25 -24.83
N VAL A 95 -4.84 -9.97 -24.39
CA VAL A 95 -3.64 -10.63 -24.91
C VAL A 95 -3.63 -12.13 -24.59
N CYS A 96 -4.16 -12.54 -23.44
CA CYS A 96 -4.31 -13.96 -23.14
C CYS A 96 -5.26 -14.65 -24.13
N ASN A 97 -6.33 -13.97 -24.54
CA ASN A 97 -7.32 -14.50 -25.47
C ASN A 97 -6.87 -14.50 -26.95
N THR A 98 -5.71 -13.92 -27.27
CA THR A 98 -5.07 -14.10 -28.59
C THR A 98 -4.20 -15.37 -28.67
N ASN A 99 -4.23 -16.21 -27.63
CA ASN A 99 -3.36 -17.39 -27.47
C ASN A 99 -1.85 -17.04 -27.40
N ALA A 100 -1.52 -15.82 -26.98
CA ALA A 100 -0.14 -15.43 -26.78
C ALA A 100 0.52 -16.22 -25.63
N PRO A 101 1.84 -16.46 -25.67
CA PRO A 101 2.57 -17.08 -24.58
C PRO A 101 2.36 -16.31 -23.27
N PHE A 102 2.26 -17.00 -22.14
CA PHE A 102 1.98 -16.37 -20.84
C PHE A 102 2.98 -15.29 -20.44
N ILE A 103 4.25 -15.42 -20.87
CA ILE A 103 5.25 -14.37 -20.63
C ILE A 103 4.86 -13.03 -21.29
N VAL A 104 4.21 -13.06 -22.45
CA VAL A 104 3.72 -11.86 -23.14
C VAL A 104 2.59 -11.23 -22.32
N VAL A 105 1.69 -12.04 -21.77
CA VAL A 105 0.61 -11.57 -20.87
C VAL A 105 1.18 -10.87 -19.63
N VAL A 106 2.21 -11.46 -19.01
CA VAL A 106 2.91 -10.86 -17.86
C VAL A 106 3.55 -9.53 -18.24
N LEU A 107 4.27 -9.48 -19.36
CA LEU A 107 4.90 -8.25 -19.84
C LEU A 107 3.86 -7.17 -20.18
N THR A 108 2.73 -7.53 -20.79
CA THR A 108 1.64 -6.58 -21.06
C THR A 108 1.16 -5.91 -19.78
N ALA A 109 0.86 -6.68 -18.73
CA ALA A 109 0.41 -6.11 -17.46
C ALA A 109 1.43 -5.13 -16.86
N LEU A 110 2.71 -5.53 -16.82
CA LEU A 110 3.78 -4.74 -16.22
C LEU A 110 4.09 -3.48 -17.04
N VAL A 111 4.12 -3.59 -18.37
CA VAL A 111 4.41 -2.47 -19.27
C VAL A 111 3.26 -1.48 -19.28
N VAL A 112 2.01 -1.93 -19.39
CA VAL A 112 0.84 -1.03 -19.32
C VAL A 112 0.83 -0.28 -17.99
N GLY A 113 1.00 -1.01 -16.88
CA GLY A 113 1.09 -0.41 -15.56
C GLY A 113 2.20 0.64 -15.46
N ALA A 114 3.43 0.27 -15.84
CA ALA A 114 4.58 1.17 -15.82
C ALA A 114 4.39 2.40 -16.72
N LEU A 115 3.79 2.25 -17.90
CA LEU A 115 3.50 3.36 -18.82
C LEU A 115 2.48 4.32 -18.21
N CYS A 116 1.39 3.82 -17.63
CA CYS A 116 0.40 4.66 -16.95
C CYS A 116 1.04 5.44 -15.78
N GLY A 117 1.85 4.76 -14.96
CA GLY A 117 2.60 5.41 -13.88
C GLY A 117 3.61 6.44 -14.40
N ALA A 118 4.30 6.14 -15.50
CA ALA A 118 5.23 7.05 -16.14
C ALA A 118 4.52 8.28 -16.73
N VAL A 119 3.29 8.15 -17.24
CA VAL A 119 2.47 9.30 -17.67
C VAL A 119 2.19 10.23 -16.49
N ASN A 120 1.76 9.70 -15.34
CA ASN A 120 1.57 10.50 -14.13
C ASN A 120 2.85 11.19 -13.70
N GLY A 121 3.95 10.42 -13.61
CA GLY A 121 5.26 10.95 -13.27
C GLY A 121 5.73 12.02 -14.25
N PHE A 122 5.49 11.85 -15.55
CA PHE A 122 5.88 12.81 -16.58
C PHE A 122 5.10 14.11 -16.44
N ILE A 123 3.77 14.05 -16.32
CA ILE A 123 2.93 15.24 -16.14
C ILE A 123 3.37 15.99 -14.89
N LEU A 124 3.54 15.31 -13.77
CA LEU A 124 3.87 15.92 -12.48
C LEU A 124 5.27 16.51 -12.39
N THR A 125 6.19 16.03 -13.21
CA THR A 125 7.57 16.53 -13.25
C THR A 125 7.77 17.65 -14.27
N ARG A 126 6.91 17.71 -15.29
CA ARG A 126 6.91 18.77 -16.31
C ARG A 126 6.05 19.96 -15.93
N PHE A 127 4.86 19.73 -15.39
CA PHE A 127 3.88 20.74 -15.01
C PHE A 127 3.81 20.81 -13.49
N LYS A 128 4.71 21.59 -12.89
CA LYS A 128 4.97 21.60 -11.44
C LYS A 128 3.89 22.34 -10.64
N GLU A 129 3.17 23.21 -11.31
CA GLU A 129 2.03 23.98 -10.83
C GLU A 129 0.79 23.10 -10.59
N LEU A 130 0.73 21.90 -11.16
CA LEU A 130 -0.42 21.00 -11.03
C LEU A 130 -0.35 20.21 -9.71
N PRO A 131 -1.41 20.25 -8.88
CA PRO A 131 -1.48 19.41 -7.69
C PRO A 131 -1.50 17.91 -8.03
N PRO A 132 -0.69 17.06 -7.38
CA PRO A 132 -0.61 15.62 -7.66
C PRO A 132 -1.93 14.86 -7.60
N MET A 133 -2.77 15.22 -6.63
CA MET A 133 -4.09 14.60 -6.47
C MET A 133 -5.00 14.88 -7.68
N ILE A 134 -4.99 16.10 -8.23
CA ILE A 134 -5.83 16.46 -9.39
C ILE A 134 -5.36 15.72 -10.64
N VAL A 135 -4.04 15.67 -10.88
CA VAL A 135 -3.50 14.93 -12.03
C VAL A 135 -3.86 13.45 -11.94
N THR A 136 -3.66 12.84 -10.77
CA THR A 136 -3.93 11.41 -10.60
C THR A 136 -5.43 11.10 -10.67
N LEU A 137 -6.31 11.97 -10.16
CA LEU A 137 -7.76 11.88 -10.39
C LEU A 137 -8.12 11.96 -11.88
N ALA A 138 -7.57 12.92 -12.62
CA ALA A 138 -7.83 13.06 -14.04
C ALA A 138 -7.38 11.80 -14.81
N THR A 139 -6.19 11.30 -14.52
CA THR A 139 -5.67 10.08 -15.15
C THR A 139 -6.42 8.82 -14.71
N GLN A 140 -6.95 8.77 -13.49
CA GLN A 140 -7.84 7.70 -13.04
C GLN A 140 -9.08 7.61 -13.93
N ILE A 141 -9.71 8.75 -14.22
CA ILE A 141 -10.87 8.82 -15.11
C ILE A 141 -10.49 8.40 -16.53
N ILE A 142 -9.34 8.86 -17.04
CA ILE A 142 -8.86 8.50 -18.38
C ILE A 142 -8.58 6.99 -18.47
N PHE A 143 -7.77 6.43 -17.58
CA PHE A 143 -7.38 5.01 -17.63
C PHE A 143 -8.58 4.08 -17.42
N ARG A 144 -9.49 4.44 -16.51
CA ARG A 144 -10.76 3.73 -16.31
C ARG A 144 -11.64 3.81 -17.56
N GLY A 145 -11.75 5.00 -18.16
CA GLY A 145 -12.53 5.23 -19.37
C GLY A 145 -11.99 4.44 -20.56
N ILE A 146 -10.67 4.33 -20.73
CA ILE A 146 -10.05 3.48 -21.75
C ILE A 146 -10.42 2.00 -21.52
N ALA A 147 -10.34 1.53 -20.28
CA ALA A 147 -10.75 0.16 -19.94
C ALA A 147 -12.24 -0.09 -20.23
N GLU A 148 -13.12 0.86 -19.89
CA GLU A 148 -14.56 0.83 -20.18
C GLU A 148 -14.85 0.77 -21.68
N VAL A 149 -14.25 1.66 -22.47
CA VAL A 149 -14.41 1.68 -23.93
C VAL A 149 -13.96 0.37 -24.56
N THR A 150 -12.88 -0.21 -24.03
CA THR A 150 -12.32 -1.47 -24.53
C THR A 150 -13.21 -2.68 -24.19
N LEU A 151 -13.82 -2.69 -23.01
CA LEU A 151 -14.71 -3.78 -22.55
C LEU A 151 -16.15 -3.63 -23.07
N GLY A 152 -16.56 -2.42 -23.43
CA GLY A 152 -17.96 -2.05 -23.59
C GLY A 152 -18.58 -1.62 -22.25
N SER A 153 -19.69 -0.86 -22.32
CA SER A 153 -20.38 -0.33 -21.14
C SER A 153 -20.82 -1.45 -20.19
N GLY A 154 -20.28 -1.46 -18.96
CA GLY A 154 -20.50 -2.52 -17.98
C GLY A 154 -19.92 -3.88 -18.37
N GLY A 155 -19.02 -3.90 -19.36
CA GLY A 155 -18.46 -5.10 -19.96
C GLY A 155 -17.52 -5.85 -19.02
N SER A 156 -17.28 -7.12 -19.39
CA SER A 156 -16.31 -7.97 -18.72
C SER A 156 -15.62 -8.87 -19.73
N ILE A 157 -14.41 -9.30 -19.39
CA ILE A 157 -13.61 -10.23 -20.17
C ILE A 157 -13.13 -11.36 -19.26
N ALA A 158 -13.39 -12.60 -19.66
CA ALA A 158 -12.84 -13.78 -19.03
C ALA A 158 -11.60 -14.25 -19.79
N VAL A 159 -10.62 -14.82 -19.07
CA VAL A 159 -9.47 -15.47 -19.73
C VAL A 159 -9.85 -16.85 -20.22
N THR A 160 -9.42 -17.19 -21.44
CA THR A 160 -9.68 -18.48 -22.07
C THR A 160 -8.66 -19.53 -21.67
N ASN A 161 -7.37 -19.17 -21.58
CA ASN A 161 -6.31 -20.02 -21.08
C ASN A 161 -5.93 -19.64 -19.64
N THR A 162 -6.14 -20.56 -18.71
CA THR A 162 -5.92 -20.33 -17.28
C THR A 162 -4.59 -20.90 -16.76
N ASP A 163 -3.83 -21.63 -17.57
CA ASP A 163 -2.71 -22.44 -17.07
C ASP A 163 -1.57 -21.57 -16.52
N GLY A 164 -1.20 -20.50 -17.24
CA GLY A 164 -0.19 -19.55 -16.75
C GLY A 164 -0.64 -18.81 -15.49
N PHE A 165 -1.91 -18.42 -15.43
CA PHE A 165 -2.51 -17.80 -14.26
C PHE A 165 -2.56 -18.74 -13.05
N ARG A 166 -2.84 -20.03 -13.26
CA ARG A 166 -2.78 -21.07 -12.23
C ARG A 166 -1.36 -21.28 -11.72
N ALA A 167 -0.36 -21.20 -12.60
CA ALA A 167 1.04 -21.35 -12.22
C ALA A 167 1.48 -20.25 -11.24
N ILE A 168 1.13 -18.99 -11.49
CA ILE A 168 1.46 -17.88 -10.58
C ILE A 168 0.58 -17.86 -9.32
N GLY A 169 -0.66 -18.34 -9.42
CA GLY A 169 -1.60 -18.49 -8.30
C GLY A 169 -1.33 -19.71 -7.41
N GLY A 170 -0.26 -20.46 -7.69
CA GLY A 170 0.12 -21.67 -6.98
C GLY A 170 0.59 -21.44 -5.53
N LYS A 171 1.03 -22.54 -4.90
CA LYS A 171 1.47 -22.58 -3.50
C LYS A 171 2.60 -23.57 -3.28
N VAL A 172 3.51 -23.26 -2.34
CA VAL A 172 4.46 -24.24 -1.76
C VAL A 172 3.77 -24.88 -0.55
N GLY A 173 3.34 -26.13 -0.69
CA GLY A 173 2.58 -26.83 0.35
C GLY A 173 1.26 -26.11 0.67
N GLN A 174 1.20 -25.37 1.78
CA GLN A 174 0.04 -24.57 2.20
C GLN A 174 0.22 -23.06 1.97
N VAL A 175 1.42 -22.60 1.63
CA VAL A 175 1.75 -21.18 1.55
C VAL A 175 1.68 -20.69 0.09
N PRO A 176 0.84 -19.71 -0.24
CA PRO A 176 0.69 -19.22 -1.61
C PRO A 176 1.94 -18.45 -2.08
N TYR A 177 2.30 -18.55 -3.36
CA TYR A 177 3.49 -17.88 -3.92
C TYR A 177 3.46 -16.36 -3.73
N ILE A 178 2.27 -15.77 -3.81
CA ILE A 178 2.07 -14.33 -3.62
C ILE A 178 2.58 -13.84 -2.25
N LEU A 179 2.49 -14.67 -1.20
CA LEU A 179 2.97 -14.28 0.14
C LEU A 179 4.49 -14.12 0.14
N PHE A 180 5.22 -15.05 -0.48
CA PHE A 180 6.67 -14.93 -0.61
C PHE A 180 7.05 -13.67 -1.40
N LEU A 181 6.34 -13.40 -2.49
CA LEU A 181 6.60 -12.23 -3.31
C LEU A 181 6.34 -10.93 -2.54
N VAL A 182 5.23 -10.83 -1.81
CA VAL A 182 4.91 -9.69 -0.93
C VAL A 182 5.98 -9.49 0.14
N LEU A 183 6.44 -10.56 0.79
CA LEU A 183 7.49 -10.46 1.81
C LEU A 183 8.84 -10.03 1.22
N ILE A 184 9.23 -10.59 0.08
CA ILE A 184 10.48 -10.22 -0.62
C ILE A 184 10.43 -8.75 -1.04
N LEU A 185 9.34 -8.33 -1.70
CA LEU A 185 9.16 -6.93 -2.10
C LEU A 185 9.06 -6.01 -0.89
N GLY A 186 8.36 -6.41 0.18
CA GLY A 186 8.27 -5.64 1.41
C GLY A 186 9.63 -5.39 2.05
N VAL A 187 10.48 -6.41 2.16
CA VAL A 187 11.86 -6.27 2.65
C VAL A 187 12.68 -5.36 1.73
N LEU A 188 12.57 -5.56 0.41
CA LEU A 188 13.28 -4.75 -0.57
C LEU A 188 12.89 -3.27 -0.45
N PHE A 189 11.60 -2.95 -0.54
CA PHE A 189 11.11 -1.58 -0.42
C PHE A 189 11.41 -0.99 0.96
N ALA A 190 11.41 -1.77 2.05
CA ALA A 190 11.75 -1.26 3.37
C ALA A 190 13.23 -0.87 3.48
N ILE A 191 14.13 -1.68 2.91
CA ILE A 191 15.56 -1.38 2.86
C ILE A 191 15.82 -0.17 1.97
N PHE A 192 15.19 -0.10 0.79
CA PHE A 192 15.33 1.05 -0.11
C PHE A 192 14.82 2.34 0.54
N LEU A 193 13.72 2.32 1.29
CA LEU A 193 13.20 3.52 1.94
C LEU A 193 14.05 3.90 3.17
N GLY A 194 14.37 2.94 4.05
CA GLY A 194 14.99 3.21 5.33
C GLY A 194 16.51 3.33 5.32
N LYS A 195 17.21 2.63 4.41
CA LYS A 195 18.68 2.52 4.45
C LYS A 195 19.40 3.05 3.20
N SER A 196 18.70 3.26 2.08
CA SER A 196 19.35 3.71 0.84
C SER A 196 19.49 5.24 0.73
N THR A 197 20.36 5.69 -0.17
CA THR A 197 20.46 7.10 -0.59
C THR A 197 19.17 7.60 -1.25
N PHE A 198 18.46 6.73 -1.98
CA PHE A 198 17.19 7.05 -2.61
C PHE A 198 16.14 7.40 -1.56
N GLY A 199 15.98 6.55 -0.54
CA GLY A 199 15.06 6.78 0.56
C GLY A 199 15.32 8.09 1.32
N ARG A 200 16.59 8.36 1.69
CA ARG A 200 16.97 9.63 2.34
C ARG A 200 16.58 10.86 1.52
N ARG A 201 16.75 10.79 0.19
CA ARG A 201 16.33 11.87 -0.72
C ARG A 201 14.80 11.99 -0.78
N THR A 202 14.07 10.88 -0.79
CA THR A 202 12.60 10.87 -0.72
C THR A 202 12.09 11.55 0.55
N TYR A 203 12.64 11.23 1.72
CA TYR A 203 12.28 11.91 2.98
C TYR A 203 12.60 13.40 2.94
N ALA A 204 13.78 13.79 2.42
CA ALA A 204 14.17 15.19 2.30
C ALA A 204 13.20 15.99 1.41
N ILE A 205 12.78 15.42 0.27
CA ILE A 205 11.77 16.02 -0.61
C ILE A 205 10.44 16.19 0.12
N GLY A 206 10.03 15.18 0.89
CA GLY A 206 8.81 15.20 1.69
C GLY A 206 8.79 16.25 2.78
N THR A 207 9.91 16.50 3.45
CA THR A 207 10.00 17.53 4.50
C THR A 207 9.97 18.93 3.90
N ASN A 208 10.77 19.20 2.88
CA ASN A 208 10.76 20.47 2.18
C ASN A 208 11.35 20.32 0.77
N ARG A 209 10.46 20.33 -0.22
CA ARG A 209 10.81 20.15 -1.64
C ARG A 209 11.77 21.22 -2.16
N VAL A 210 11.59 22.47 -1.74
CA VAL A 210 12.42 23.61 -2.17
C VAL A 210 13.82 23.49 -1.58
N ALA A 211 13.93 23.17 -0.29
CA ALA A 211 15.22 22.97 0.37
C ALA A 211 15.97 21.76 -0.23
N ALA A 212 15.27 20.66 -0.51
CA ALA A 212 15.87 19.49 -1.16
C ALA A 212 16.44 19.83 -2.54
N TYR A 213 15.73 20.65 -3.33
CA TYR A 213 16.21 21.12 -4.63
C TYR A 213 17.50 21.94 -4.50
N TYR A 214 17.54 22.92 -3.60
CA TYR A 214 18.75 23.71 -3.34
C TYR A 214 19.91 22.89 -2.75
N ALA A 215 19.61 21.77 -2.07
CA ALA A 215 20.60 20.81 -1.60
C ALA A 215 21.12 19.84 -2.69
N GLY A 216 20.77 20.07 -3.97
CA GLY A 216 21.24 19.26 -5.11
C GLY A 216 20.49 17.93 -5.30
N VAL A 217 19.35 17.72 -4.63
CA VAL A 217 18.51 16.54 -4.84
C VAL A 217 17.75 16.69 -6.15
N HIS A 218 17.83 15.66 -7.01
CA HIS A 218 17.13 15.62 -8.28
C HIS A 218 15.65 15.24 -8.05
N VAL A 219 14.88 16.20 -7.50
CA VAL A 219 13.48 16.01 -7.05
C VAL A 219 12.64 15.35 -8.13
N GLU A 220 12.65 15.90 -9.35
CA GLU A 220 11.79 15.43 -10.43
C GLU A 220 12.12 14.00 -10.87
N LYS A 221 13.42 13.66 -10.94
CA LYS A 221 13.83 12.30 -11.31
C LYS A 221 13.34 11.28 -10.28
N ILE A 222 13.38 11.62 -9.00
CA ILE A 222 12.91 10.74 -7.92
C ILE A 222 11.39 10.58 -7.98
N ARG A 223 10.64 11.68 -8.17
CA ARG A 223 9.18 11.65 -8.34
C ARG A 223 8.79 10.78 -9.54
N PHE A 224 9.42 10.98 -10.70
CA PHE A 224 9.16 10.18 -11.91
C PHE A 224 9.36 8.67 -11.67
N ILE A 225 10.47 8.29 -11.02
CA ILE A 225 10.75 6.89 -10.69
C ILE A 225 9.67 6.32 -9.78
N ILE A 226 9.28 7.04 -8.72
CA ILE A 226 8.29 6.55 -7.75
C ILE A 226 6.93 6.34 -8.42
N TYR A 227 6.45 7.28 -9.24
CA TYR A 227 5.20 7.13 -9.98
C TYR A 227 5.25 6.01 -11.03
N THR A 228 6.39 5.81 -11.69
CA THR A 228 6.57 4.67 -12.62
C THR A 228 6.53 3.34 -11.89
N VAL A 229 7.20 3.24 -10.73
CA VAL A 229 7.19 2.04 -9.88
C VAL A 229 5.79 1.77 -9.30
N MET A 230 5.04 2.82 -8.97
CA MET A 230 3.62 2.72 -8.59
C MET A 230 2.81 2.00 -9.68
N GLY A 231 2.88 2.50 -10.91
CA GLY A 231 2.21 1.89 -12.04
C GLY A 231 2.65 0.44 -12.30
N LEU A 232 3.95 0.15 -12.19
CA LEU A 232 4.49 -1.22 -12.35
C LEU A 232 3.93 -2.18 -11.30
N MET A 233 3.84 -1.75 -10.03
CA MET A 233 3.23 -2.55 -8.95
C MET A 233 1.71 -2.70 -9.12
N SER A 234 1.02 -1.70 -9.67
CA SER A 234 -0.39 -1.83 -10.08
C SER A 234 -0.56 -2.87 -11.21
N GLY A 235 0.35 -2.92 -12.18
CA GLY A 235 0.38 -3.97 -13.21
C GLY A 235 0.61 -5.37 -12.62
N LEU A 236 1.52 -5.49 -11.64
CA LEU A 236 1.75 -6.74 -10.92
C LEU A 236 0.51 -7.17 -10.10
N CYS A 237 -0.15 -6.22 -9.43
CA CYS A 237 -1.41 -6.43 -8.73
C CYS A 237 -2.49 -6.99 -9.68
N ALA A 238 -2.62 -6.41 -10.88
CA ALA A 238 -3.56 -6.87 -11.88
C ALA A 238 -3.36 -8.35 -12.27
N LEU A 239 -2.11 -8.81 -12.44
CA LEU A 239 -1.82 -10.21 -12.77
C LEU A 239 -2.29 -11.18 -11.68
N PHE A 240 -2.01 -10.89 -10.41
CA PHE A 240 -2.43 -11.74 -9.30
C PHE A 240 -3.94 -11.66 -9.04
N LEU A 241 -4.55 -10.52 -9.34
CA LEU A 241 -6.00 -10.36 -9.27
C LEU A 241 -6.68 -11.24 -10.33
N VAL A 242 -6.25 -11.14 -11.60
CA VAL A 242 -6.75 -11.99 -12.70
C VAL A 242 -6.44 -13.47 -12.45
N SER A 243 -5.32 -13.79 -11.81
CA SER A 243 -5.01 -15.18 -11.39
C SER A 243 -6.06 -15.75 -10.44
N SER A 244 -6.67 -14.90 -9.62
CA SER A 244 -7.68 -15.31 -8.64
C SER A 244 -9.10 -15.27 -9.21
N SER A 245 -9.41 -14.29 -10.08
CA SER A 245 -10.76 -14.07 -10.63
C SER A 245 -10.99 -14.70 -12.01
N TYR A 246 -9.93 -15.07 -12.73
CA TYR A 246 -9.95 -15.50 -14.14
C TYR A 246 -10.68 -14.54 -15.09
N GLY A 247 -10.66 -13.25 -14.77
CA GLY A 247 -11.26 -12.23 -15.62
C GLY A 247 -11.11 -10.83 -15.04
N ALA A 248 -11.49 -9.86 -15.86
CA ALA A 248 -11.54 -8.45 -15.50
C ALA A 248 -12.87 -7.85 -15.96
N ASN A 249 -13.33 -6.83 -15.27
CA ASN A 249 -14.51 -6.05 -15.59
C ASN A 249 -14.23 -4.58 -15.32
N THR A 250 -15.17 -3.71 -15.66
CA THR A 250 -15.00 -2.27 -15.54
C THR A 250 -14.81 -1.78 -14.10
N THR A 251 -15.28 -2.54 -13.12
CA THR A 251 -15.15 -2.26 -11.67
C THR A 251 -13.90 -2.89 -11.04
N THR A 252 -13.06 -3.56 -11.81
CA THR A 252 -11.85 -4.23 -11.31
C THR A 252 -10.89 -3.23 -10.67
N GLY A 253 -10.46 -3.48 -9.44
CA GLY A 253 -9.60 -2.57 -8.68
C GLY A 253 -10.26 -1.27 -8.24
N ASN A 254 -11.60 -1.21 -8.17
CA ASN A 254 -12.30 -0.06 -7.59
C ASN A 254 -12.05 0.04 -6.08
N GLY A 255 -11.64 1.22 -5.59
CA GLY A 255 -11.34 1.46 -4.18
C GLY A 255 -9.95 0.99 -3.72
N PHE A 256 -9.17 0.36 -4.60
CA PHE A 256 -7.82 -0.13 -4.28
C PHE A 256 -6.86 1.02 -3.92
N GLU A 257 -7.10 2.22 -4.48
CA GLU A 257 -6.40 3.44 -4.09
C GLU A 257 -6.59 3.76 -2.60
N MET A 258 -7.82 3.66 -2.09
CA MET A 258 -8.15 3.95 -0.70
C MET A 258 -7.58 2.87 0.21
N ASP A 259 -7.57 1.61 -0.23
CA ASP A 259 -6.98 0.51 0.52
C ASP A 259 -5.46 0.64 0.64
N ALA A 260 -4.76 1.00 -0.44
CA ALA A 260 -3.33 1.25 -0.42
C ALA A 260 -2.95 2.41 0.50
N ILE A 261 -3.70 3.51 0.44
CA ILE A 261 -3.54 4.67 1.34
C ILE A 261 -3.84 4.24 2.78
N ALA A 262 -4.93 3.50 3.00
CA ALA A 262 -5.34 3.06 4.32
C ALA A 262 -4.27 2.21 4.99
N MET A 263 -3.73 1.20 4.29
CA MET A 263 -2.64 0.37 4.80
C MET A 263 -1.39 1.19 5.14
N ALA A 264 -1.00 2.15 4.29
CA ALA A 264 0.19 2.96 4.53
C ALA A 264 0.01 3.97 5.69
N VAL A 265 -1.11 4.69 5.71
CA VAL A 265 -1.40 5.72 6.73
C VAL A 265 -1.69 5.09 8.08
N PHE A 266 -2.46 4.00 8.13
CA PHE A 266 -2.66 3.23 9.36
C PHE A 266 -1.34 2.63 9.87
N GLY A 267 -0.43 2.28 8.96
CA GLY A 267 0.96 1.93 9.26
C GLY A 267 1.81 3.07 9.84
N GLY A 268 1.30 4.29 9.97
CA GLY A 268 1.99 5.45 10.55
C GLY A 268 2.78 6.28 9.55
N ILE A 269 2.56 6.08 8.24
CA ILE A 269 3.18 6.89 7.20
C ILE A 269 2.37 8.19 7.05
N SER A 270 3.07 9.32 7.12
CA SER A 270 2.42 10.62 7.10
C SER A 270 1.96 10.98 5.69
N SER A 271 0.69 11.37 5.53
CA SER A 271 0.16 11.93 4.29
C SER A 271 0.69 13.33 3.98
N THR A 272 1.21 14.04 4.98
CA THR A 272 1.84 15.36 4.81
C THR A 272 3.32 15.28 4.41
N GLY A 273 3.90 14.08 4.33
CA GLY A 273 5.27 13.87 3.88
C GLY A 273 6.35 13.93 4.97
N GLY A 274 7.54 13.45 4.60
CA GLY A 274 8.78 13.54 5.38
C GLY A 274 8.85 12.65 6.63
N LYS A 275 7.82 11.86 6.94
CA LYS A 275 7.76 10.99 8.12
C LYS A 275 7.04 9.67 7.81
N GLY A 276 7.49 8.59 8.45
CA GLY A 276 6.87 7.27 8.33
C GLY A 276 7.89 6.16 8.20
N ASN A 277 7.46 4.91 8.40
CA ASN A 277 8.27 3.71 8.23
C ASN A 277 7.46 2.64 7.49
N LEU A 278 8.07 1.97 6.52
CA LEU A 278 7.38 0.93 5.75
C LEU A 278 7.04 -0.30 6.61
N ALA A 279 7.80 -0.57 7.68
CA ALA A 279 7.54 -1.69 8.57
C ALA A 279 6.12 -1.63 9.17
N GLY A 280 5.69 -0.45 9.62
CA GLY A 280 4.33 -0.24 10.12
C GLY A 280 3.26 -0.45 9.04
N GLY A 281 3.52 -0.01 7.80
CA GLY A 281 2.64 -0.25 6.65
C GLY A 281 2.47 -1.74 6.33
N ILE A 282 3.54 -2.53 6.41
CA ILE A 282 3.49 -3.99 6.22
C ILE A 282 2.63 -4.64 7.31
N ILE A 283 2.85 -4.30 8.58
CA ILE A 283 2.07 -4.85 9.69
C ILE A 283 0.59 -4.49 9.51
N SER A 284 0.30 -3.23 9.19
CA SER A 284 -1.06 -2.74 8.92
C SER A 284 -1.73 -3.47 7.76
N ALA A 285 -1.00 -3.72 6.66
CA ALA A 285 -1.52 -4.50 5.54
C ALA A 285 -1.94 -5.90 5.97
N PHE A 286 -1.11 -6.59 6.77
CA PHE A 286 -1.47 -7.91 7.31
C PHE A 286 -2.65 -7.86 8.28
N ILE A 287 -2.80 -6.80 9.09
CA ILE A 287 -3.99 -6.59 9.93
C ILE A 287 -5.25 -6.54 9.06
N ILE A 288 -5.25 -5.72 8.01
CA ILE A 288 -6.41 -5.54 7.12
C ILE A 288 -6.72 -6.83 6.37
N VAL A 289 -5.71 -7.53 5.84
CA VAL A 289 -5.88 -8.82 5.14
C VAL A 289 -6.47 -9.89 6.08
N CYS A 290 -5.93 -10.06 7.28
CA CYS A 290 -6.46 -11.01 8.26
C CYS A 290 -7.91 -10.68 8.64
N LEU A 291 -8.22 -9.41 8.86
CA LEU A 291 -9.57 -8.95 9.17
C LEU A 291 -10.56 -9.27 8.04
N ARG A 292 -10.19 -8.99 6.78
CA ARG A 292 -11.01 -9.31 5.60
C ARG A 292 -11.27 -10.80 5.48
N VAL A 293 -10.25 -11.63 5.67
CA VAL A 293 -10.42 -13.09 5.62
C VAL A 293 -11.30 -13.60 6.76
N GLY A 294 -11.11 -13.08 7.98
CA GLY A 294 -11.87 -13.49 9.17
C GLY A 294 -13.35 -13.15 9.07
N LEU A 295 -13.68 -11.90 8.72
CA LEU A 295 -15.06 -11.46 8.51
C LEU A 295 -15.68 -12.14 7.28
N GLY A 296 -14.89 -12.36 6.23
CA GLY A 296 -15.31 -13.09 5.03
C GLY A 296 -15.73 -14.52 5.30
N GLN A 297 -15.15 -15.22 6.30
CA GLN A 297 -15.56 -16.61 6.64
C GLN A 297 -17.02 -16.72 7.09
N ARG A 298 -17.56 -15.66 7.67
CA ARG A 298 -18.95 -15.59 8.12
C ARG A 298 -19.87 -14.99 7.04
N ASN A 299 -19.38 -14.83 5.81
CA ASN A 299 -20.08 -14.16 4.72
C ASN A 299 -20.59 -12.77 5.13
N VAL A 300 -19.83 -12.06 5.97
CA VAL A 300 -20.15 -10.66 6.29
C VAL A 300 -20.10 -9.86 5.01
N ASN A 301 -21.13 -9.05 4.80
CA ASN A 301 -21.26 -8.22 3.61
C ASN A 301 -20.02 -7.31 3.43
N ALA A 302 -19.51 -7.22 2.20
CA ALA A 302 -18.26 -6.52 1.89
C ALA A 302 -18.30 -5.02 2.29
N GLN A 303 -19.47 -4.37 2.17
CA GLN A 303 -19.66 -2.98 2.59
C GLN A 303 -19.53 -2.81 4.11
N VAL A 304 -19.95 -3.82 4.90
CA VAL A 304 -19.77 -3.82 6.36
C VAL A 304 -18.29 -4.00 6.72
N ILE A 305 -17.56 -4.83 5.98
CA ILE A 305 -16.11 -5.00 6.17
C ILE A 305 -15.38 -3.66 5.93
N LEU A 306 -15.74 -2.94 4.86
CA LEU A 306 -15.20 -1.61 4.56
C LEU A 306 -15.53 -0.60 5.67
N LEU A 307 -16.75 -0.64 6.23
CA LEU A 307 -17.13 0.21 7.36
C LEU A 307 -16.24 -0.06 8.59
N ILE A 308 -16.01 -1.33 8.92
CA ILE A 308 -15.14 -1.71 10.06
C ILE A 308 -13.71 -1.24 9.82
N ILE A 309 -13.17 -1.41 8.62
CA ILE A 309 -11.81 -0.93 8.27
C ILE A 309 -11.73 0.60 8.40
N GLY A 310 -12.76 1.33 7.94
CA GLY A 310 -12.82 2.79 8.05
C GLY A 310 -12.83 3.26 9.51
N VAL A 311 -13.67 2.66 10.36
CA VAL A 311 -13.70 2.96 11.80
C VAL A 311 -12.36 2.66 12.46
N LEU A 312 -11.75 1.52 12.11
CA LEU A 312 -10.46 1.11 12.64
C LEU A 312 -9.34 2.07 12.23
N LEU A 313 -9.36 2.58 10.99
CA LEU A 313 -8.40 3.58 10.52
C LEU A 313 -8.55 4.90 11.27
N VAL A 314 -9.77 5.41 11.44
CA VAL A 314 -10.02 6.63 12.21
C VAL A 314 -9.53 6.47 13.65
N ALA A 315 -9.89 5.34 14.29
CA ALA A 315 -9.45 5.05 15.64
C ALA A 315 -7.92 5.02 15.74
N ALA A 316 -7.25 4.33 14.81
CA ALA A 316 -5.81 4.20 14.84
C ALA A 316 -5.07 5.52 14.58
N VAL A 317 -5.55 6.38 13.69
CA VAL A 317 -4.92 7.68 13.42
C VAL A 317 -5.23 8.69 14.52
N ALA A 318 -6.41 8.63 15.15
CA ALA A 318 -6.79 9.54 16.21
C ALA A 318 -6.11 9.22 17.56
N LEU A 319 -5.91 7.94 17.88
CA LEU A 319 -5.40 7.51 19.19
C LEU A 319 -4.05 8.15 19.57
N PRO A 320 -3.02 8.21 18.69
CA PRO A 320 -1.73 8.83 19.00
C PRO A 320 -1.83 10.32 19.29
N ASN A 321 -2.67 11.03 18.53
CA ASN A 321 -2.87 12.46 18.70
C ASN A 321 -3.54 12.77 20.03
N ILE A 322 -4.60 12.02 20.37
CA ILE A 322 -5.32 12.14 21.65
C ILE A 322 -4.38 11.84 22.83
N ILE A 323 -3.60 10.75 22.75
CA ILE A 323 -2.63 10.39 23.81
C ILE A 323 -1.57 11.49 23.97
N GLY A 324 -1.10 12.06 22.86
CA GLY A 324 -0.15 13.18 22.86
C GLY A 324 -0.70 14.42 23.57
N ASP A 325 -1.95 14.78 23.28
CA ASP A 325 -2.60 15.95 23.87
C ASP A 325 -2.92 15.75 25.35
N VAL A 326 -3.34 14.54 25.74
CA VAL A 326 -3.53 14.18 27.16
C VAL A 326 -2.21 14.26 27.93
N LYS A 327 -1.09 13.74 27.37
CA LYS A 327 0.23 13.85 28.00
C LYS A 327 0.66 15.31 28.19
N LYS A 328 0.44 16.18 27.19
CA LYS A 328 0.72 17.62 27.29
C LYS A 328 -0.13 18.29 28.36
N ALA A 329 -1.43 17.98 28.41
CA ALA A 329 -2.35 18.54 29.39
C ALA A 329 -1.98 18.12 30.83
N VAL A 330 -1.60 16.85 31.03
CA VAL A 330 -1.13 16.35 32.34
C VAL A 330 0.20 16.98 32.75
N ALA A 331 1.12 17.21 31.80
CA ALA A 331 2.39 17.89 32.07
C ALA A 331 2.18 19.37 32.43
N MET A 332 1.25 20.07 31.76
CA MET A 332 0.90 21.46 32.09
C MET A 332 0.25 21.60 33.46
N LYS A 333 -0.48 20.60 33.94
CA LYS A 333 -1.13 20.61 35.27
C LYS A 333 -0.16 20.30 36.42
N LYS A 334 1.06 19.87 36.11
CA LYS A 334 2.12 19.52 37.08
C LYS A 334 3.15 20.63 37.29
N ASN A 335 3.09 21.70 36.50
CA ASN A 335 3.81 22.96 36.68
C ASN A 335 2.87 24.02 37.26
#